data_AF-A0A412L000-F1
#
_entry.id   AF-A0A412L000-F1
#
_cell.length_a   1.000
_cell.length_b   1.000
_cell.length_c   1.000
_cell.angle_alpha   90.00
_cell.angle_beta   90.00
_cell.angle_gamma   90.00
#
_symmetry.space_group_name_H-M   'P 1'
#
loop_
_entity.id
_entity.type
_entity.pdbx_description
1 polymer ?
#
loop_
_entity_poly.entity_id
_entity_poly.type
_entity_poly.pdbx_seq_one_letter_code
_entity_poly.pdbx_strand_id
1 'polypeptide(L)'
;MIIQRQIARSFYIIIDNPKTDWRQWIKTIGVIKNDRSPYIIDFRGDEYKFEVKENDKHIELKYDVSLAKKAPLFTKLLKNVFRKTACCIGCKECEADCHNGMLHMKNGNVIVDDGCMHCSQCHKVDKGCLVYKSLEMPKGGTRMGKTQSLNCFSHHAPKMEWMEQYFAFKNEFKEKNTLGSQMFNFFKRFLRDAELLDNGGFTRFAEIVNDIGLDEELSWALMLANLAYNPQFGWYIKNINFGETLSKEYVCSLLVDCGADEKWVNDVWSSLTRIMSLPFSQVGLGQMIKEKNKAVALYRTEWKSPDDRVILYSLYKFSEICENYKQFTLTRLLDTSVESAGISPTQIFGLNRETMEKILNGLTFNYPDLIEARFTLGLDNITLKSDKTANEILNELF
;
A
#
# COMPACT_ATOMS: atom_id res chain seq x y z
N MET A 1 -5.76 -26.22 -4.68
CA MET A 1 -5.43 -24.84 -5.09
C MET A 1 -5.61 -23.95 -3.87
N ILE A 2 -4.77 -22.92 -3.67
CA ILE A 2 -5.00 -21.93 -2.60
C ILE A 2 -5.48 -20.63 -3.23
N ILE A 3 -6.67 -20.18 -2.85
CA ILE A 3 -7.19 -18.86 -3.23
C ILE A 3 -7.25 -17.99 -1.98
N GLN A 4 -6.58 -16.84 -2.03
CA GLN A 4 -6.72 -15.79 -1.02
C GLN A 4 -7.49 -14.63 -1.63
N ARG A 5 -8.59 -14.23 -0.99
CA ARG A 5 -9.41 -13.10 -1.44
C ARG A 5 -9.91 -12.28 -0.27
N GLN A 6 -9.94 -10.96 -0.45
CA GLN A 6 -10.63 -10.06 0.45
C GLN A 6 -12.01 -9.77 -0.16
N ILE A 7 -13.08 -9.99 0.60
CA ILE A 7 -14.44 -9.63 0.20
C ILE A 7 -15.02 -8.78 1.34
N ALA A 8 -15.38 -7.54 1.04
CA ALA A 8 -15.85 -6.56 2.01
C ALA A 8 -14.90 -6.45 3.22
N ARG A 9 -15.38 -6.75 4.43
CA ARG A 9 -14.64 -6.67 5.69
C ARG A 9 -14.01 -8.00 6.13
N SER A 10 -13.93 -9.00 5.27
CA SER A 10 -13.34 -10.31 5.63
C SER A 10 -12.31 -10.79 4.61
N PHE A 11 -11.30 -11.47 5.12
CA PHE A 11 -10.34 -12.25 4.33
C PHE A 11 -10.75 -13.71 4.31
N TYR A 12 -10.55 -14.35 3.14
CA TYR A 12 -10.81 -15.76 2.91
C TYR A 12 -9.54 -16.46 2.43
N ILE A 13 -9.25 -17.65 2.97
CA ILE A 13 -8.29 -18.60 2.41
C ILE A 13 -9.04 -19.87 2.08
N ILE A 14 -9.05 -20.25 0.81
CA ILE A 14 -9.71 -21.43 0.31
C ILE A 14 -8.64 -22.44 -0.09
N ILE A 15 -8.74 -23.67 0.41
CA ILE A 15 -7.84 -24.77 0.12
C ILE A 15 -8.64 -25.94 -0.43
N ASP A 16 -8.32 -26.33 -1.67
CA ASP A 16 -8.80 -27.60 -2.23
C ASP A 16 -7.74 -28.69 -2.08
N ASN A 17 -8.19 -29.89 -1.68
CA ASN A 17 -7.40 -31.09 -1.42
C ASN A 17 -6.27 -30.84 -0.41
N PRO A 18 -6.60 -30.53 0.87
CA PRO A 18 -5.60 -30.33 1.92
C PRO A 18 -4.70 -31.55 2.05
N LYS A 19 -3.40 -31.32 2.29
CA LYS A 19 -2.38 -32.39 2.36
C LYS A 19 -2.16 -32.91 3.76
N THR A 20 -2.45 -32.09 4.76
CA THR A 20 -2.26 -32.39 6.18
C THR A 20 -3.36 -31.71 6.98
N ASP A 21 -3.64 -32.21 8.19
CA ASP A 21 -4.64 -31.62 9.08
C ASP A 21 -4.18 -30.25 9.63
N TRP A 22 -4.99 -29.21 9.41
CA TRP A 22 -4.71 -27.86 9.91
C TRP A 22 -4.72 -27.79 11.45
N ARG A 23 -5.44 -28.71 12.11
CA ARG A 23 -5.50 -28.79 13.58
C ARG A 23 -4.16 -29.18 14.19
N GLN A 24 -3.29 -29.86 13.45
CA GLN A 24 -1.93 -30.13 13.91
C GLN A 24 -1.07 -28.88 13.76
N TRP A 25 -1.22 -28.15 12.65
CA TRP A 25 -0.49 -26.91 12.42
C TRP A 25 -0.90 -25.77 13.35
N ILE A 26 -2.19 -25.62 13.69
CA ILE A 26 -2.65 -24.51 14.54
C ILE A 26 -2.07 -24.58 15.96
N LYS A 27 -1.79 -25.80 16.47
CA LYS A 27 -1.08 -26.00 17.73
C LYS A 27 0.30 -25.34 17.76
N THR A 28 0.91 -25.08 16.61
CA THR A 28 2.24 -24.42 16.57
C THR A 28 2.19 -22.93 16.88
N ILE A 29 1.00 -22.31 16.89
CA ILE A 29 0.85 -20.86 17.06
C ILE A 29 0.05 -20.48 18.30
N GLY A 30 -0.79 -21.36 18.85
CA GLY A 30 -1.54 -21.09 20.07
C GLY A 30 -2.45 -22.25 20.50
N VAL A 31 -3.34 -21.98 21.46
CA VAL A 31 -4.25 -22.98 22.05
C VAL A 31 -5.70 -22.67 21.68
N ILE A 32 -6.34 -23.59 20.94
CA ILE A 32 -7.79 -23.50 20.66
C ILE A 32 -8.59 -23.75 21.95
N LYS A 33 -9.59 -22.91 22.22
CA LYS A 33 -10.40 -22.95 23.45
C LYS A 33 -11.78 -23.60 23.26
N ASN A 34 -12.15 -23.94 22.04
CA ASN A 34 -13.46 -24.51 21.72
C ASN A 34 -13.42 -25.47 20.52
N ASP A 35 -14.37 -26.40 20.46
CA ASP A 35 -14.30 -27.52 19.51
C ASP A 35 -14.98 -27.25 18.17
N ARG A 36 -15.66 -26.10 18.01
CA ARG A 36 -16.45 -25.77 16.81
C ARG A 36 -16.24 -24.33 16.32
N SER A 37 -16.31 -24.15 15.01
CA SER A 37 -16.27 -22.84 14.36
C SER A 37 -17.47 -21.96 14.78
N PRO A 38 -17.30 -20.65 15.03
CA PRO A 38 -16.04 -19.90 15.02
C PRO A 38 -15.09 -20.33 16.14
N TYR A 39 -13.84 -20.56 15.79
CA TYR A 39 -12.78 -20.95 16.72
C TYR A 39 -12.26 -19.73 17.49
N ILE A 40 -11.99 -19.94 18.77
CA ILE A 40 -11.29 -19.01 19.66
C ILE A 40 -9.91 -19.62 19.93
N ILE A 41 -8.86 -18.85 19.66
CA ILE A 41 -7.48 -19.25 19.94
C ILE A 41 -6.84 -18.24 20.88
N ASP A 42 -6.20 -18.76 21.91
CA ASP A 42 -5.28 -18.01 22.77
C ASP A 42 -3.91 -17.98 22.09
N PHE A 43 -3.54 -16.79 21.68
CA PHE A 43 -2.24 -16.46 21.10
C PHE A 43 -1.52 -15.53 22.07
N ARG A 44 -0.57 -16.08 22.82
CA ARG A 44 0.30 -15.33 23.73
C ARG A 44 -0.47 -14.52 24.79
N GLY A 45 -1.58 -15.06 25.28
CA GLY A 45 -2.41 -14.43 26.31
C GLY A 45 -3.56 -13.58 25.76
N ASP A 46 -3.62 -13.33 24.45
CA ASP A 46 -4.74 -12.67 23.79
C ASP A 46 -5.63 -13.68 23.07
N GLU A 47 -6.94 -13.48 23.15
CA GLU A 47 -7.90 -14.30 22.41
C GLU A 47 -8.29 -13.69 21.06
N TYR A 48 -8.22 -14.51 20.02
CA TYR A 48 -8.62 -14.15 18.67
C TYR A 48 -9.64 -15.13 18.09
N LYS A 49 -10.49 -14.64 17.19
CA LYS A 49 -11.58 -15.41 16.57
C LYS A 49 -11.35 -15.57 15.08
N PHE A 50 -11.58 -16.78 14.56
CA PHE A 50 -11.61 -17.06 13.13
C PHE A 50 -12.63 -18.17 12.83
N GLU A 51 -13.17 -18.18 11.61
CA GLU A 51 -14.13 -19.18 11.15
C GLU A 51 -13.43 -20.17 10.22
N VAL A 52 -13.68 -21.46 10.40
CA VAL A 52 -13.31 -22.50 9.43
C VAL A 52 -14.57 -23.27 9.03
N LYS A 53 -14.78 -23.43 7.74
CA LYS A 53 -15.74 -24.39 7.18
C LYS A 53 -14.94 -25.44 6.42
N GLU A 54 -15.22 -26.71 6.65
CA GLU A 54 -14.46 -27.78 5.99
C GLU A 54 -15.32 -28.99 5.65
N ASN A 55 -14.83 -29.75 4.67
CA ASN A 55 -15.19 -31.13 4.38
C ASN A 55 -13.93 -31.85 3.89
N ASP A 56 -14.04 -33.14 3.55
CA ASP A 56 -12.91 -34.01 3.21
C ASP A 56 -11.96 -33.45 2.12
N LYS A 57 -12.43 -32.57 1.23
CA LYS A 57 -11.64 -32.05 0.10
C LYS A 57 -11.49 -30.55 0.11
N HIS A 58 -12.09 -29.84 1.06
CA HIS A 58 -12.20 -28.40 0.98
C HIS A 58 -12.15 -27.77 2.37
N ILE A 59 -11.34 -26.72 2.50
CA ILE A 59 -11.25 -25.89 3.72
C ILE A 59 -11.40 -24.43 3.32
N GLU A 60 -12.32 -23.73 3.96
CA GLU A 60 -12.52 -22.28 3.88
C GLU A 60 -12.23 -21.66 5.25
N LEU A 61 -11.11 -20.95 5.37
CA LEU A 61 -10.82 -20.06 6.49
C LEU A 61 -11.40 -18.68 6.19
N LYS A 62 -12.04 -18.08 7.17
CA LYS A 62 -12.51 -16.69 7.16
C LYS A 62 -12.11 -15.96 8.44
N TYR A 63 -11.61 -14.73 8.31
CA TYR A 63 -11.38 -13.83 9.44
C TYR A 63 -11.63 -12.37 9.05
N ASP A 64 -11.95 -11.53 10.04
CA ASP A 64 -12.25 -10.11 9.81
C ASP A 64 -10.98 -9.29 9.53
N VAL A 65 -11.08 -8.26 8.70
CA VAL A 65 -9.97 -7.33 8.40
C VAL A 65 -9.47 -6.64 9.67
N SER A 66 -10.36 -6.33 10.63
CA SER A 66 -9.98 -5.77 11.94
C SER A 66 -9.05 -6.69 12.73
N LEU A 67 -9.13 -8.01 12.55
CA LEU A 67 -8.21 -8.94 13.18
C LEU A 67 -6.80 -8.80 12.63
N ALA A 68 -6.66 -8.63 11.31
CA ALA A 68 -5.38 -8.39 10.67
C ALA A 68 -4.71 -7.11 11.18
N LYS A 69 -5.52 -6.07 11.42
CA LYS A 69 -5.07 -4.78 11.99
C LYS A 69 -4.68 -4.89 13.46
N LYS A 70 -5.54 -5.53 14.28
CA LYS A 70 -5.33 -5.70 15.71
C LYS A 70 -4.17 -6.64 16.03
N ALA A 71 -4.04 -7.73 15.29
CA ALA A 71 -3.05 -8.78 15.53
C ALA A 71 -2.35 -9.22 14.22
N PRO A 72 -1.50 -8.36 13.63
CA PRO A 72 -0.83 -8.66 12.35
C PRO A 72 0.05 -9.91 12.43
N LEU A 73 0.76 -10.10 13.54
CA LEU A 73 1.63 -11.27 13.76
C LEU A 73 0.80 -12.57 13.81
N PHE A 74 -0.27 -12.59 14.60
CA PHE A 74 -1.18 -13.73 14.66
C PHE A 74 -1.74 -14.04 13.27
N THR A 75 -2.21 -13.02 12.55
CA THR A 75 -2.78 -13.20 11.21
C THR A 75 -1.76 -13.72 10.20
N LYS A 76 -0.49 -13.26 10.26
CA LYS A 76 0.61 -13.81 9.47
C LYS A 76 0.81 -15.30 9.75
N LEU A 77 0.87 -15.68 11.03
CA LEU A 77 1.08 -17.08 11.44
C LEU A 77 -0.13 -17.97 11.11
N LEU A 78 -1.35 -17.44 11.23
CA LEU A 78 -2.58 -18.09 10.80
C LEU A 78 -2.53 -18.38 9.29
N LYS A 79 -2.18 -17.40 8.45
CA LYS A 79 -1.96 -17.62 7.01
C LYS A 79 -0.94 -18.74 6.77
N ASN A 80 0.16 -18.78 7.53
CA ASN A 80 1.19 -19.81 7.38
C ASN A 80 0.69 -21.22 7.75
N VAL A 81 -0.13 -21.36 8.80
CA VAL A 81 -0.80 -22.62 9.16
C VAL A 81 -1.58 -23.19 7.98
N PHE A 82 -2.39 -22.37 7.32
CA PHE A 82 -3.22 -22.80 6.20
C PHE A 82 -2.41 -23.01 4.90
N ARG A 83 -1.32 -22.25 4.69
CA ARG A 83 -0.37 -22.53 3.59
C ARG A 83 0.28 -23.90 3.74
N LYS A 84 0.79 -24.22 4.94
CA LYS A 84 1.39 -25.53 5.24
C LYS A 84 0.37 -26.67 5.07
N THR A 85 -0.85 -26.47 5.57
CA THR A 85 -1.98 -27.41 5.41
C THR A 85 -2.19 -27.81 3.95
N ALA A 86 -2.10 -26.86 3.04
CA ALA A 86 -2.34 -27.06 1.61
C ALA A 86 -1.17 -27.66 0.83
N CYS A 87 0.08 -27.39 1.22
CA CYS A 87 1.25 -27.69 0.40
C CYS A 87 2.26 -28.66 1.03
N CYS A 88 2.04 -29.12 2.26
CA CYS A 88 2.99 -29.99 2.94
C CYS A 88 3.25 -31.28 2.14
N ILE A 89 4.53 -31.56 1.89
CA ILE A 89 5.02 -32.83 1.30
C ILE A 89 5.89 -33.62 2.28
N GLY A 90 5.96 -33.19 3.55
CA GLY A 90 6.82 -33.81 4.55
C GLY A 90 8.33 -33.57 4.35
N CYS A 91 8.74 -32.40 3.85
CA CYS A 91 10.16 -32.07 3.59
C CYS A 91 11.03 -31.91 4.85
N LYS A 92 10.42 -31.95 6.04
CA LYS A 92 11.07 -31.89 7.37
C LYS A 92 11.82 -30.60 7.75
N GLU A 93 11.84 -29.58 6.89
CA GLU A 93 12.45 -28.28 7.23
C GLU A 93 11.89 -27.69 8.55
N CYS A 94 10.56 -27.65 8.68
CA CYS A 94 9.92 -27.11 9.87
C CYS A 94 10.01 -28.02 11.12
N GLU A 95 10.32 -29.31 10.93
CA GLU A 95 10.64 -30.24 12.01
C GLU A 95 12.06 -29.97 12.52
N ALA A 96 13.02 -29.79 11.61
CA ALA A 96 14.39 -29.37 11.94
C ALA A 96 14.44 -27.99 12.63
N ASP A 97 13.55 -27.07 12.25
CA ASP A 97 13.41 -25.75 12.88
C ASP A 97 12.77 -25.78 14.27
N CYS A 98 12.18 -26.91 14.68
CA CYS A 98 11.54 -27.06 15.97
C CYS A 98 12.58 -27.24 17.07
N HIS A 99 13.07 -26.13 17.64
CA HIS A 99 14.07 -26.13 18.72
C HIS A 99 13.69 -27.00 19.94
N ASN A 100 12.40 -27.20 20.19
CA ASN A 100 11.91 -27.99 21.33
C ASN A 100 11.52 -29.43 20.94
N GLY A 101 11.68 -29.83 19.67
CA GLY A 101 11.39 -31.20 19.23
C GLY A 101 9.92 -31.62 19.30
N MET A 102 8.98 -30.66 19.26
CA MET A 102 7.54 -30.89 19.45
C MET A 102 6.75 -31.09 18.14
N LEU A 103 7.42 -31.05 17.00
CA LEU A 103 6.81 -31.19 15.68
C LEU A 103 7.42 -32.38 14.97
N HIS A 104 6.59 -33.33 14.56
CA HIS A 104 7.03 -34.58 13.95
C HIS A 104 6.38 -34.80 12.58
N MET A 105 7.18 -35.23 11.60
CA MET A 105 6.69 -35.68 10.28
C MET A 105 6.78 -37.20 10.18
N LYS A 106 5.64 -37.90 10.32
CA LYS A 106 5.58 -39.37 10.33
C LYS A 106 4.52 -39.88 9.34
N ASN A 107 4.94 -40.73 8.41
CA ASN A 107 4.06 -41.41 7.44
C ASN A 107 3.13 -40.44 6.66
N GLY A 108 3.67 -39.29 6.24
CA GLY A 108 2.90 -38.26 5.54
C GLY A 108 2.01 -37.39 6.44
N ASN A 109 1.91 -37.70 7.73
CA ASN A 109 1.17 -36.92 8.72
C ASN A 109 2.10 -35.99 9.49
N VAL A 110 1.53 -34.85 9.88
CA VAL A 110 2.15 -33.89 10.80
C VAL A 110 1.55 -34.15 12.17
N ILE A 111 2.38 -34.23 13.20
CA ILE A 111 1.93 -34.35 14.59
C ILE A 111 2.63 -33.26 15.39
N VAL A 112 1.85 -32.48 16.14
CA VAL A 112 2.37 -31.49 17.07
C VAL A 112 1.95 -31.87 18.48
N ASP A 113 2.97 -32.13 19.30
CA ASP A 113 2.81 -32.54 20.69
C ASP A 113 2.32 -31.38 21.55
N ASP A 114 1.62 -31.69 22.64
CA ASP A 114 1.00 -30.69 23.52
C ASP A 114 2.04 -29.83 24.29
N GLY A 115 3.31 -30.26 24.31
CA GLY A 115 4.45 -29.49 24.85
C GLY A 115 4.94 -28.35 23.94
N CYS A 116 4.26 -28.06 22.84
CA CYS A 116 4.64 -26.96 21.94
C CYS A 116 4.60 -25.61 22.65
N MET A 117 5.75 -24.91 22.70
CA MET A 117 5.86 -23.59 23.34
C MET A 117 5.37 -22.41 22.46
N HIS A 118 4.73 -22.70 21.32
CA HIS A 118 4.23 -21.71 20.35
C HIS A 118 5.27 -20.65 19.90
N CYS A 119 6.56 -21.01 19.93
CA CYS A 119 7.67 -20.09 19.64
C CYS A 119 7.74 -19.63 18.18
N SER A 120 6.93 -20.23 17.31
CA SER A 120 6.77 -19.88 15.89
C SER A 120 8.02 -20.07 15.01
N GLN A 121 9.08 -20.71 15.52
CA GLN A 121 10.33 -20.93 14.76
C GLN A 121 10.13 -21.81 13.52
N CYS A 122 9.22 -22.78 13.59
CA CYS A 122 8.82 -23.62 12.45
C CYS A 122 8.07 -22.86 11.33
N HIS A 123 7.81 -21.55 11.52
CA HIS A 123 7.25 -20.62 10.55
C HIS A 123 8.24 -19.55 10.06
N LYS A 124 9.54 -19.65 10.42
CA LYS A 124 10.55 -18.62 10.13
C LYS A 124 10.80 -18.37 8.64
N VAL A 125 10.57 -19.39 7.81
CA VAL A 125 10.69 -19.28 6.35
C VAL A 125 9.67 -18.26 5.84
N ASP A 126 10.06 -17.46 4.86
CA ASP A 126 9.17 -16.52 4.18
C ASP A 126 7.85 -17.19 3.74
N LYS A 127 6.71 -16.57 4.05
CA LYS A 127 5.36 -17.13 3.92
C LYS A 127 5.12 -18.48 4.60
N GLY A 128 5.99 -18.88 5.52
CA GLY A 128 5.86 -20.03 6.40
C GLY A 128 6.23 -21.40 5.81
N CYS A 129 6.46 -21.53 4.50
CA CYS A 129 6.77 -22.83 3.89
C CYS A 129 7.55 -22.69 2.59
N LEU A 130 8.66 -23.44 2.47
CA LEU A 130 9.48 -23.49 1.25
C LEU A 130 8.69 -24.01 0.03
N VAL A 131 7.83 -25.02 0.24
CA VAL A 131 7.02 -25.60 -0.84
C VAL A 131 5.94 -24.64 -1.31
N TYR A 132 5.25 -23.98 -0.38
CA TYR A 132 4.29 -22.93 -0.76
C TYR A 132 4.98 -21.85 -1.58
N LYS A 133 6.16 -21.40 -1.13
CA LYS A 133 6.94 -20.38 -1.82
C LYS A 133 7.42 -20.83 -3.20
N SER A 134 7.78 -22.09 -3.41
CA SER A 134 8.20 -22.59 -4.72
C SER A 134 7.05 -22.79 -5.70
N LEU A 135 5.84 -23.03 -5.19
CA LEU A 135 4.60 -23.16 -5.98
C LEU A 135 3.93 -21.82 -6.27
N GLU A 136 4.36 -20.76 -5.60
CA GLU A 136 3.87 -19.42 -5.88
C GLU A 136 4.31 -19.04 -7.30
N MET A 137 3.37 -19.10 -8.24
CA MET A 137 3.55 -18.43 -9.51
C MET A 137 3.86 -16.96 -9.19
N PRO A 138 4.83 -16.32 -9.90
CA PRO A 138 4.97 -14.88 -9.83
C PRO A 138 3.57 -14.31 -10.04
N LYS A 139 2.99 -13.67 -9.01
CA LYS A 139 1.65 -13.10 -9.13
C LYS A 139 1.71 -12.20 -10.35
N GLY A 140 0.86 -12.46 -11.34
CA GLY A 140 0.75 -11.69 -12.57
C GLY A 140 0.20 -10.29 -12.35
N GLY A 141 0.72 -9.54 -11.36
CA GLY A 141 1.02 -8.15 -11.65
C GLY A 141 2.08 -8.19 -12.74
N THR A 142 1.93 -7.39 -13.80
CA THR A 142 2.94 -7.14 -14.85
C THR A 142 4.33 -7.49 -14.35
N ARG A 143 5.08 -8.35 -15.06
CA ARG A 143 6.51 -8.57 -14.84
C ARG A 143 7.08 -7.30 -14.24
N MET A 144 7.36 -7.31 -12.92
CA MET A 144 7.87 -6.13 -12.28
C MET A 144 9.26 -5.94 -12.87
N GLY A 145 9.33 -5.13 -13.93
CA GLY A 145 10.59 -4.67 -14.47
C GLY A 145 11.34 -3.95 -13.37
N LYS A 146 12.62 -3.66 -13.61
CA LYS A 146 13.44 -2.87 -12.67
C LYS A 146 12.77 -1.54 -12.23
N THR A 147 11.75 -1.08 -12.94
CA THR A 147 10.96 0.13 -12.71
C THR A 147 9.72 -0.04 -11.81
N GLN A 148 9.28 -1.25 -11.45
CA GLN A 148 7.99 -1.48 -10.74
C GLN A 148 8.12 -1.94 -9.28
N SER A 149 9.34 -1.96 -8.71
CA SER A 149 9.56 -2.30 -7.30
C SER A 149 8.80 -1.39 -6.33
N LEU A 150 8.05 -1.96 -5.37
CA LEU A 150 7.49 -1.21 -4.23
C LEU A 150 8.57 -0.62 -3.32
N ASN A 151 9.78 -1.19 -3.35
CA ASN A 151 10.97 -0.59 -2.75
C ASN A 151 11.60 0.40 -3.72
N CYS A 152 10.98 1.58 -3.87
CA CYS A 152 11.42 2.57 -4.86
C CYS A 152 12.69 3.30 -4.42
N PHE A 153 12.78 3.58 -3.11
CA PHE A 153 13.78 4.50 -2.54
C PHE A 153 14.71 3.82 -1.52
N SER A 154 14.58 2.51 -1.27
CA SER A 154 15.25 1.81 -0.16
C SER A 154 15.08 2.60 1.14
N HIS A 155 16.15 2.81 1.89
CA HIS A 155 16.20 3.66 3.09
C HIS A 155 16.66 5.11 2.77
N HIS A 156 16.70 5.49 1.48
CA HIS A 156 17.23 6.74 0.94
C HIS A 156 16.17 7.63 0.27
N ALA A 157 14.97 7.73 0.84
CA ALA A 157 13.96 8.69 0.41
C ALA A 157 14.43 10.16 0.58
N PRO A 158 13.83 11.14 -0.13
CA PRO A 158 14.22 12.55 -0.03
C PRO A 158 14.12 13.13 1.39
N LYS A 159 14.83 14.23 1.60
CA LYS A 159 14.78 15.10 2.78
C LYS A 159 14.65 16.55 2.33
N MET A 160 14.23 17.44 3.22
CA MET A 160 14.09 18.87 2.91
C MET A 160 15.40 19.47 2.39
N GLU A 161 16.53 19.20 3.07
CA GLU A 161 17.87 19.61 2.65
C GLU A 161 18.26 19.21 1.21
N TRP A 162 17.69 18.12 0.67
CA TRP A 162 17.95 17.68 -0.70
C TRP A 162 17.08 18.44 -1.70
N MET A 163 15.82 18.71 -1.32
CA MET A 163 14.90 19.53 -2.11
C MET A 163 15.43 20.96 -2.22
N GLU A 164 15.85 21.55 -1.10
CA GLU A 164 16.47 22.89 -1.06
C GLU A 164 17.69 22.98 -1.98
N GLN A 165 18.61 22.01 -1.91
CA GLN A 165 19.76 21.96 -2.82
C GLN A 165 19.35 21.80 -4.29
N TYR A 166 18.32 20.99 -4.57
CA TYR A 166 17.82 20.78 -5.92
C TYR A 166 17.31 22.08 -6.54
N PHE A 167 16.46 22.81 -5.83
CA PHE A 167 15.89 24.06 -6.32
C PHE A 167 16.92 25.21 -6.31
N ALA A 168 17.90 25.19 -5.40
CA ALA A 168 18.99 26.16 -5.38
C ALA A 168 19.96 25.99 -6.57
N PHE A 169 20.33 24.75 -6.90
CA PHE A 169 21.34 24.47 -7.93
C PHE A 169 20.76 24.15 -9.31
N LYS A 170 19.47 23.78 -9.39
CA LYS A 170 18.75 23.50 -10.64
C LYS A 170 19.54 22.54 -11.55
N ASN A 171 19.89 22.97 -12.76
CA ASN A 171 20.66 22.16 -13.71
C ASN A 171 22.10 21.86 -13.25
N GLU A 172 22.65 22.62 -12.31
CA GLU A 172 23.97 22.37 -11.71
C GLU A 172 23.91 21.45 -10.47
N PHE A 173 22.72 20.93 -10.12
CA PHE A 173 22.54 20.08 -8.95
C PHE A 173 23.45 18.85 -8.99
N LYS A 174 23.61 18.23 -10.15
CA LYS A 174 24.42 17.00 -10.30
C LYS A 174 25.87 17.22 -9.85
N GLU A 175 26.42 18.41 -10.09
CA GLU A 175 27.79 18.78 -9.79
C GLU A 175 27.95 19.38 -8.38
N LYS A 176 26.95 20.14 -7.90
CA LYS A 176 27.05 20.96 -6.68
C LYS A 176 26.45 20.33 -5.42
N ASN A 177 25.67 19.25 -5.54
CA ASN A 177 25.03 18.62 -4.39
C ASN A 177 26.03 17.95 -3.42
N THR A 178 25.60 17.78 -2.16
CA THR A 178 26.40 17.15 -1.10
C THR A 178 26.03 15.69 -0.84
N LEU A 179 25.23 15.06 -1.70
CA LEU A 179 24.71 13.71 -1.47
C LEU A 179 25.78 12.65 -1.80
N GLY A 180 25.81 11.59 -0.99
CA GLY A 180 26.54 10.38 -1.36
C GLY A 180 25.98 9.73 -2.63
N SER A 181 26.81 9.01 -3.39
CA SER A 181 26.44 8.47 -4.71
C SER A 181 25.14 7.65 -4.74
N GLN A 182 24.90 6.81 -3.73
CA GLN A 182 23.66 6.04 -3.61
C GLN A 182 22.45 6.95 -3.31
N MET A 183 22.61 7.91 -2.41
CA MET A 183 21.57 8.89 -2.08
C MET A 183 21.19 9.71 -3.30
N PHE A 184 22.18 10.17 -4.07
CA PHE A 184 21.98 10.89 -5.32
C PHE A 184 21.16 10.07 -6.32
N ASN A 185 21.45 8.78 -6.49
CA ASN A 185 20.70 7.93 -7.42
C ASN A 185 19.22 7.76 -7.03
N PHE A 186 18.94 7.53 -5.74
CA PHE A 186 17.55 7.41 -5.26
C PHE A 186 16.81 8.75 -5.31
N PHE A 187 17.49 9.85 -5.01
CA PHE A 187 16.90 11.17 -5.12
C PHE A 187 16.64 11.57 -6.58
N LYS A 188 17.57 11.28 -7.50
CA LYS A 188 17.39 11.46 -8.94
C LYS A 188 16.16 10.70 -9.46
N ARG A 189 15.93 9.48 -8.94
CA ARG A 189 14.70 8.74 -9.24
C ARG A 189 13.47 9.48 -8.72
N PHE A 190 13.47 9.92 -7.46
CA PHE A 190 12.37 10.71 -6.90
C PHE A 190 12.05 11.95 -7.75
N LEU A 191 13.07 12.71 -8.15
CA LEU A 191 12.90 13.89 -9.01
C LEU A 191 12.25 13.54 -10.35
N ARG A 192 12.62 12.41 -10.96
CA ARG A 192 11.99 11.93 -12.20
C ARG A 192 10.54 11.50 -12.00
N ASP A 193 10.29 10.74 -10.94
CA ASP A 193 8.97 10.22 -10.61
C ASP A 193 8.00 11.35 -10.17
N ALA A 194 8.53 12.48 -9.69
CA ALA A 194 7.79 13.71 -9.41
C ALA A 194 7.68 14.66 -10.62
N GLU A 195 8.26 14.30 -11.77
CA GLU A 195 8.37 15.12 -12.98
C GLU A 195 9.17 16.43 -12.82
N LEU A 196 10.00 16.52 -11.77
CA LEU A 196 10.91 17.65 -11.56
C LEU A 196 12.14 17.58 -12.46
N LEU A 197 12.53 16.37 -12.88
CA LEU A 197 13.74 16.12 -13.67
C LEU A 197 13.43 15.18 -14.84
N ASP A 198 13.92 15.51 -16.03
CA ASP A 198 13.82 14.63 -17.21
C ASP A 198 15.21 14.42 -17.87
N ASN A 199 15.21 14.13 -19.17
CA ASN A 199 16.46 14.02 -19.95
C ASN A 199 17.04 15.38 -20.33
N GLY A 200 16.21 16.42 -20.44
CA GLY A 200 16.61 17.80 -20.69
C GLY A 200 17.10 18.53 -19.44
N GLY A 201 16.78 18.04 -18.24
CA GLY A 201 17.28 18.57 -16.97
C GLY A 201 16.15 19.00 -16.05
N PHE A 202 16.32 20.17 -15.43
CA PHE A 202 15.30 20.84 -14.63
C PHE A 202 14.09 21.16 -15.51
N THR A 203 12.92 20.61 -15.18
CA THR A 203 11.73 20.66 -16.03
C THR A 203 10.94 21.95 -15.86
N ARG A 204 10.01 22.22 -16.78
CA ARG A 204 9.01 23.29 -16.61
C ARG A 204 8.15 23.11 -15.36
N PHE A 205 7.81 21.86 -15.01
CA PHE A 205 7.12 21.57 -13.74
C PHE A 205 7.98 21.97 -12.53
N ALA A 206 9.30 21.73 -12.57
CA ALA A 206 10.20 22.19 -11.52
C ALA A 206 10.31 23.72 -11.46
N GLU A 207 10.22 24.44 -12.57
CA GLU A 207 10.14 25.91 -12.55
C GLU A 207 8.89 26.39 -11.82
N ILE A 208 7.73 25.80 -12.13
CA ILE A 208 6.47 26.12 -11.45
C ILE A 208 6.58 25.87 -9.93
N VAL A 209 7.08 24.69 -9.53
CA VAL A 209 7.27 24.37 -8.10
C VAL A 209 8.30 25.30 -7.44
N ASN A 210 9.35 25.71 -8.17
CA ASN A 210 10.34 26.66 -7.69
C ASN A 210 9.74 28.05 -7.44
N ASP A 211 8.87 28.50 -8.34
CA ASP A 211 8.24 29.81 -8.27
C ASP A 211 7.18 29.89 -7.16
N ILE A 212 6.50 28.75 -6.88
CA ILE A 212 5.58 28.61 -5.75
C ILE A 212 6.34 28.56 -4.42
N GLY A 213 7.45 27.82 -4.34
CA GLY A 213 8.25 27.68 -3.12
C GLY A 213 7.96 26.39 -2.32
N LEU A 214 8.94 25.90 -1.56
CA LEU A 214 8.84 24.66 -0.79
C LEU A 214 8.12 24.80 0.56
N ASP A 215 7.87 26.03 0.99
CA ASP A 215 7.10 26.40 2.17
C ASP A 215 5.58 26.34 1.95
N GLU A 216 5.15 26.32 0.69
CA GLU A 216 3.74 26.26 0.31
C GLU A 216 3.23 24.82 0.13
N GLU A 217 2.07 24.51 0.73
CA GLU A 217 1.39 23.21 0.55
C GLU A 217 1.13 22.90 -0.93
N LEU A 218 0.88 23.94 -1.72
CA LEU A 218 0.59 23.85 -3.15
C LEU A 218 1.68 23.09 -3.93
N SER A 219 2.96 23.38 -3.66
CA SER A 219 4.10 22.69 -4.28
C SER A 219 4.08 21.19 -4.00
N TRP A 220 3.77 20.82 -2.77
CA TRP A 220 3.73 19.43 -2.34
C TRP A 220 2.51 18.68 -2.87
N ALA A 221 1.37 19.36 -2.99
CA ALA A 221 0.17 18.79 -3.58
C ALA A 221 0.37 18.50 -5.08
N LEU A 222 1.00 19.42 -5.83
CA LEU A 222 1.38 19.21 -7.23
C LEU A 222 2.36 18.04 -7.38
N MET A 223 3.42 18.00 -6.59
CA MET A 223 4.36 16.87 -6.60
C MET A 223 3.67 15.55 -6.25
N LEU A 224 2.73 15.56 -5.30
CA LEU A 224 2.00 14.35 -4.91
C LEU A 224 1.07 13.84 -6.02
N ALA A 225 0.43 14.73 -6.79
CA ALA A 225 -0.38 14.36 -7.94
C ALA A 225 0.45 13.55 -8.98
N ASN A 226 1.73 13.89 -9.14
CA ASN A 226 2.65 13.16 -10.02
C ASN A 226 3.12 11.87 -9.39
N LEU A 227 3.61 11.95 -8.15
CA LEU A 227 4.12 10.82 -7.38
C LEU A 227 3.04 9.76 -7.12
N ALA A 228 1.76 10.09 -7.17
CA ALA A 228 0.69 9.09 -7.07
C ALA A 228 0.86 7.93 -8.07
N TYR A 229 1.55 8.15 -9.19
CA TYR A 229 1.81 7.16 -10.21
C TYR A 229 3.16 6.44 -10.07
N ASN A 230 3.98 6.84 -9.10
CA ASN A 230 5.11 6.02 -8.64
C ASN A 230 4.59 4.75 -7.91
N PRO A 231 5.19 3.57 -8.11
CA PRO A 231 4.72 2.33 -7.49
C PRO A 231 4.58 2.36 -5.96
N GLN A 232 5.53 2.99 -5.24
CA GLN A 232 5.52 3.03 -3.77
C GLN A 232 4.47 4.02 -3.24
N PHE A 233 4.39 5.21 -3.81
CA PHE A 233 3.38 6.23 -3.45
C PHE A 233 1.97 5.79 -3.86
N GLY A 234 1.80 5.27 -5.08
CA GLY A 234 0.54 4.75 -5.58
C GLY A 234 0.05 3.56 -4.75
N TRP A 235 0.95 2.65 -4.35
CA TRP A 235 0.60 1.59 -3.39
C TRP A 235 0.12 2.16 -2.06
N TYR A 236 0.85 3.12 -1.50
CA TYR A 236 0.46 3.76 -0.24
C TYR A 236 -0.94 4.39 -0.35
N ILE A 237 -1.17 5.17 -1.40
CA ILE A 237 -2.43 5.86 -1.65
C ILE A 237 -3.60 4.89 -1.83
N LYS A 238 -3.36 3.74 -2.47
CA LYS A 238 -4.39 2.72 -2.70
C LYS A 238 -4.70 1.85 -1.48
N ASN A 239 -3.74 1.64 -0.59
CA ASN A 239 -3.85 0.62 0.47
C ASN A 239 -3.98 1.20 1.89
N ILE A 240 -3.63 2.47 2.10
CA ILE A 240 -3.68 3.11 3.41
C ILE A 240 -4.88 4.05 3.46
N ASN A 241 -5.88 3.73 4.27
CA ASN A 241 -7.08 4.55 4.39
C ASN A 241 -6.84 5.82 5.23
N PHE A 242 -7.62 6.86 4.93
CA PHE A 242 -7.68 8.07 5.75
C PHE A 242 -8.35 7.80 7.10
N GLY A 243 -7.96 8.57 8.11
CA GLY A 243 -8.64 8.54 9.41
C GLY A 243 -8.34 7.31 10.26
N GLU A 244 -7.33 6.53 9.89
CA GLU A 244 -6.98 5.28 10.57
C GLU A 244 -5.50 5.24 10.98
N THR A 245 -5.26 4.81 12.23
CA THR A 245 -3.91 4.52 12.73
C THR A 245 -3.53 3.09 12.40
N LEU A 246 -2.46 2.90 11.64
CA LEU A 246 -1.95 1.58 11.25
C LEU A 246 -0.55 1.35 11.80
N SER A 247 -0.35 0.21 12.47
CA SER A 247 0.96 -0.18 12.99
C SER A 247 1.95 -0.49 11.87
N LYS A 248 3.24 -0.37 12.18
CA LYS A 248 4.34 -0.80 11.31
C LYS A 248 4.14 -2.24 10.85
N GLU A 249 3.82 -3.14 11.77
CA GLU A 249 3.67 -4.56 11.52
C GLU A 249 2.55 -4.83 10.52
N TYR A 250 1.42 -4.13 10.65
CA TYR A 250 0.31 -4.25 9.71
C TYR A 250 0.66 -3.73 8.32
N VAL A 251 1.24 -2.53 8.23
CA VAL A 251 1.63 -1.92 6.93
C VAL A 251 2.66 -2.80 6.22
N CYS A 252 3.66 -3.32 6.94
CA CYS A 252 4.61 -4.29 6.39
C CYS A 252 3.92 -5.56 5.90
N SER A 253 2.89 -6.05 6.61
CA SER A 253 2.14 -7.23 6.17
C SER A 253 1.36 -6.99 4.86
N LEU A 254 0.79 -5.79 4.68
CA LEU A 254 0.11 -5.41 3.43
C LEU A 254 1.09 -5.38 2.24
N LEU A 255 2.32 -4.87 2.45
CA LEU A 255 3.37 -4.87 1.43
C LEU A 255 3.69 -6.30 0.96
N VAL A 256 3.84 -7.24 1.91
CA VAL A 256 4.12 -8.65 1.61
C VAL A 256 2.97 -9.30 0.85
N ASP A 257 1.72 -9.03 1.26
CA ASP A 257 0.53 -9.55 0.58
C ASP A 257 0.46 -9.06 -0.89
N CYS A 258 0.93 -7.83 -1.15
CA CYS A 258 1.06 -7.22 -2.48
C CYS A 258 2.30 -7.69 -3.27
N GLY A 259 3.11 -8.60 -2.72
CA GLY A 259 4.25 -9.21 -3.42
C GLY A 259 5.61 -8.57 -3.15
N ALA A 260 5.72 -7.63 -2.20
CA ALA A 260 7.03 -7.16 -1.74
C ALA A 260 7.81 -8.29 -1.05
N ASP A 261 9.13 -8.30 -1.24
CA ASP A 261 10.03 -9.20 -0.50
C ASP A 261 10.04 -8.83 0.99
N GLU A 262 9.85 -9.82 1.88
CA GLU A 262 9.89 -9.64 3.34
C GLU A 262 11.20 -8.98 3.83
N LYS A 263 12.30 -9.11 3.10
CA LYS A 263 13.58 -8.46 3.44
C LYS A 263 13.54 -6.94 3.24
N TRP A 264 12.74 -6.45 2.29
CA TRP A 264 12.74 -5.04 1.87
C TRP A 264 11.59 -4.22 2.46
N VAL A 265 10.58 -4.84 3.08
CA VAL A 265 9.45 -4.07 3.64
C VAL A 265 9.88 -3.09 4.75
N ASN A 266 10.96 -3.40 5.48
CA ASN A 266 11.54 -2.46 6.44
C ASN A 266 12.19 -1.23 5.78
N ASP A 267 12.77 -1.39 4.58
CA ASP A 267 13.29 -0.28 3.80
C ASP A 267 12.15 0.62 3.31
N VAL A 268 11.06 0.01 2.80
CA VAL A 268 9.85 0.73 2.39
C VAL A 268 9.27 1.53 3.56
N TRP A 269 9.17 0.94 4.75
CA TRP A 269 8.75 1.64 5.95
C TRP A 269 9.68 2.81 6.32
N SER A 270 11.00 2.60 6.21
CA SER A 270 12.00 3.64 6.48
C SER A 270 11.90 4.80 5.49
N SER A 271 11.69 4.51 4.20
CA SER A 271 11.48 5.55 3.19
C SER A 271 10.16 6.31 3.40
N LEU A 272 9.05 5.62 3.71
CA LEU A 272 7.79 6.29 4.08
C LEU A 272 7.98 7.22 5.27
N THR A 273 8.75 6.81 6.28
CA THR A 273 9.07 7.65 7.44
C THR A 273 9.73 8.98 7.03
N ARG A 274 10.65 8.93 6.05
CA ARG A 274 11.32 10.14 5.53
C ARG A 274 10.39 10.96 4.63
N ILE A 275 9.66 10.32 3.73
CA ILE A 275 8.67 10.98 2.85
C ILE A 275 7.65 11.76 3.67
N MET A 276 7.08 11.13 4.70
CA MET A 276 6.08 11.74 5.59
C MET A 276 6.67 12.76 6.57
N SER A 277 8.00 12.92 6.62
CA SER A 277 8.64 14.04 7.31
C SER A 277 8.71 15.31 6.45
N LEU A 278 8.38 15.20 5.15
CA LEU A 278 8.18 16.32 4.25
C LEU A 278 6.73 16.84 4.35
N PRO A 279 6.44 18.06 3.85
CA PRO A 279 5.09 18.62 3.84
C PRO A 279 4.04 17.86 3.02
N PHE A 280 4.39 16.75 2.35
CA PHE A 280 3.40 15.77 1.86
C PHE A 280 2.41 15.31 2.94
N SER A 281 2.82 15.36 4.20
CA SER A 281 1.97 15.08 5.36
C SER A 281 0.72 15.97 5.45
N GLN A 282 0.78 17.19 4.93
CA GLN A 282 -0.32 18.18 4.96
C GLN A 282 -1.30 18.01 3.80
N VAL A 283 -0.90 17.31 2.73
CA VAL A 283 -1.62 17.24 1.46
C VAL A 283 -2.07 15.82 1.10
N GLY A 284 -2.31 14.94 2.08
CA GLY A 284 -2.95 13.63 1.82
C GLY A 284 -2.13 12.39 2.21
N LEU A 285 -0.84 12.52 2.56
CA LEU A 285 -0.04 11.38 3.05
C LEU A 285 -0.08 11.21 4.56
N GLY A 286 -0.39 12.25 5.33
CA GLY A 286 -0.39 12.18 6.80
C GLY A 286 0.98 11.96 7.43
N GLN A 287 0.98 11.45 8.66
CA GLN A 287 2.12 11.53 9.57
C GLN A 287 2.49 10.20 10.23
N MET A 288 3.77 10.09 10.61
CA MET A 288 4.27 8.95 11.38
C MET A 288 4.00 9.17 12.88
N ILE A 289 3.52 8.13 13.54
CA ILE A 289 3.42 8.08 15.00
C ILE A 289 4.71 7.49 15.54
N LYS A 290 5.38 8.26 16.41
CA LYS A 290 6.68 7.90 16.98
C LYS A 290 6.54 7.63 18.47
N GLU A 291 7.18 6.54 18.90
CA GLU A 291 7.47 6.30 20.30
C GLU A 291 8.96 6.55 20.52
N LYS A 292 9.28 7.53 21.37
CA LYS A 292 10.64 8.12 21.46
C LYS A 292 11.09 8.58 20.06
N ASN A 293 12.07 7.90 19.48
CA ASN A 293 12.61 8.21 18.14
C ASN A 293 12.27 7.15 17.08
N LYS A 294 11.44 6.16 17.41
CA LYS A 294 11.10 5.06 16.50
C LYS A 294 9.69 5.25 15.95
N ALA A 295 9.55 5.26 14.62
CA ALA A 295 8.24 5.22 13.97
C ALA A 295 7.61 3.83 14.15
N VAL A 296 6.49 3.77 14.87
CA VAL A 296 5.79 2.53 15.25
C VAL A 296 4.46 2.36 14.54
N ALA A 297 3.88 3.47 14.07
CA ALA A 297 2.62 3.49 13.33
C ALA A 297 2.58 4.71 12.39
N LEU A 298 1.55 4.77 11.57
CA LEU A 298 1.23 5.92 10.73
C LEU A 298 -0.26 6.24 10.82
N TYR A 299 -0.59 7.50 10.54
CA TYR A 299 -1.97 7.98 10.45
C TYR A 299 -2.10 8.87 9.21
N ARG A 300 -2.92 8.45 8.26
CA ARG A 300 -3.12 9.18 7.00
C ARG A 300 -4.18 10.27 7.17
N THR A 301 -3.84 11.50 6.81
CA THR A 301 -4.72 12.68 6.91
C THR A 301 -5.11 13.19 5.54
N GLU A 302 -6.32 13.74 5.45
CA GLU A 302 -6.84 14.43 4.27
C GLU A 302 -6.18 15.82 4.13
N TRP A 303 -6.15 16.36 2.91
CA TRP A 303 -5.78 17.75 2.66
C TRP A 303 -6.92 18.68 3.06
N LYS A 304 -6.65 19.59 4.01
CA LYS A 304 -7.70 20.39 4.65
C LYS A 304 -8.15 21.61 3.86
N SER A 305 -7.25 22.20 3.07
CA SER A 305 -7.56 23.38 2.25
C SER A 305 -7.05 23.17 0.82
N PRO A 306 -7.67 22.26 0.05
CA PRO A 306 -7.24 21.97 -1.31
C PRO A 306 -7.35 23.18 -2.24
N ASP A 307 -6.35 23.35 -3.10
CA ASP A 307 -6.39 24.31 -4.21
C ASP A 307 -7.13 23.68 -5.41
N ASP A 308 -8.19 24.34 -5.85
CA ASP A 308 -9.04 23.89 -6.95
C ASP A 308 -8.25 23.57 -8.23
N ARG A 309 -7.20 24.35 -8.53
CA ARG A 309 -6.37 24.18 -9.73
C ARG A 309 -5.57 22.87 -9.68
N VAL A 310 -5.12 22.45 -8.50
CA VAL A 310 -4.46 21.14 -8.32
C VAL A 310 -5.46 20.01 -8.55
N ILE A 311 -6.71 20.18 -8.12
CA ILE A 311 -7.76 19.19 -8.35
C ILE A 311 -8.07 19.08 -9.84
N LEU A 312 -8.19 20.21 -10.54
CA LEU A 312 -8.37 20.23 -12.00
C LEU A 312 -7.21 19.55 -12.72
N TYR A 313 -5.96 19.89 -12.39
CA TYR A 313 -4.76 19.23 -12.91
C TYR A 313 -4.81 17.70 -12.69
N SER A 314 -5.16 17.28 -11.47
CA SER A 314 -5.22 15.87 -11.09
C SER A 314 -6.35 15.11 -11.81
N LEU A 315 -7.48 15.76 -12.11
CA LEU A 315 -8.56 15.18 -12.91
C LEU A 315 -8.13 14.93 -14.36
N TYR A 316 -7.42 15.89 -14.97
CA TYR A 316 -6.87 15.71 -16.31
C TYR A 316 -5.82 14.58 -16.33
N LYS A 317 -4.93 14.54 -15.33
CA LYS A 317 -3.95 13.46 -15.18
C LYS A 317 -4.59 12.09 -15.00
N PHE A 318 -5.64 12.02 -14.16
CA PHE A 318 -6.45 10.82 -13.98
C PHE A 318 -7.09 10.36 -15.30
N SER A 319 -7.68 11.29 -16.06
CA SER A 319 -8.29 11.02 -17.37
C SER A 319 -7.26 10.46 -18.36
N GLU A 320 -6.10 11.08 -18.51
CA GLU A 320 -5.05 10.63 -19.44
C GLU A 320 -4.61 9.19 -19.18
N ILE A 321 -4.45 8.83 -17.90
CA ILE A 321 -4.03 7.49 -17.48
C ILE A 321 -5.16 6.47 -17.65
N CYS A 322 -6.41 6.93 -17.59
CA CYS A 322 -7.60 6.13 -17.91
C CYS A 322 -7.96 6.24 -19.40
N GLU A 323 -6.98 6.19 -20.30
CA GLU A 323 -7.18 6.18 -21.76
C GLU A 323 -7.95 7.41 -22.29
N ASN A 324 -7.72 8.57 -21.68
CA ASN A 324 -8.40 9.83 -21.99
C ASN A 324 -9.92 9.80 -21.77
N TYR A 325 -10.38 9.10 -20.74
CA TYR A 325 -11.78 9.09 -20.38
C TYR A 325 -12.23 10.45 -19.78
N LYS A 326 -13.03 11.21 -20.54
CA LYS A 326 -13.40 12.60 -20.22
C LYS A 326 -14.68 12.77 -19.38
N GLN A 327 -15.48 11.72 -19.16
CA GLN A 327 -16.79 11.84 -18.50
C GLN A 327 -16.96 10.82 -17.37
N PHE A 328 -16.89 11.25 -16.11
CA PHE A 328 -17.02 10.34 -14.96
C PHE A 328 -17.97 10.93 -13.92
N THR A 329 -18.47 10.09 -13.01
CA THR A 329 -19.30 10.55 -11.89
C THR A 329 -18.45 10.81 -10.65
N LEU A 330 -18.90 11.73 -9.79
CA LEU A 330 -18.27 11.94 -8.49
C LEU A 330 -18.33 10.66 -7.64
N THR A 331 -19.42 9.90 -7.72
CA THR A 331 -19.55 8.59 -7.10
C THR A 331 -18.42 7.66 -7.55
N ARG A 332 -18.09 7.61 -8.84
CA ARG A 332 -16.99 6.79 -9.34
C ARG A 332 -15.63 7.24 -8.81
N LEU A 333 -15.40 8.55 -8.71
CA LEU A 333 -14.14 9.08 -8.15
C LEU A 333 -13.99 8.75 -6.66
N LEU A 334 -15.09 8.81 -5.90
CA LEU A 334 -15.10 8.48 -4.46
C LEU A 334 -15.01 6.97 -4.18
N ASP A 335 -15.38 6.14 -5.16
CA ASP A 335 -15.34 4.68 -5.01
C ASP A 335 -13.94 4.11 -5.22
N THR A 336 -13.25 3.86 -4.11
CA THR A 336 -11.92 3.24 -4.08
C THR A 336 -11.96 1.71 -4.15
N SER A 337 -13.13 1.08 -4.18
CA SER A 337 -13.28 -0.37 -4.29
C SER A 337 -13.18 -0.88 -5.73
N VAL A 338 -13.41 0.01 -6.70
CA VAL A 338 -13.35 -0.31 -8.13
C VAL A 338 -11.94 -0.08 -8.67
N GLU A 339 -11.33 -1.14 -9.20
CA GLU A 339 -10.02 -1.04 -9.84
C GLU A 339 -10.02 -0.01 -10.98
N SER A 340 -8.95 0.77 -11.02
CA SER A 340 -8.74 1.84 -11.99
C SER A 340 -7.26 1.90 -12.35
N ALA A 341 -6.98 2.18 -13.62
CA ALA A 341 -5.62 2.51 -14.07
C ALA A 341 -5.13 3.79 -13.37
N GLY A 342 -5.94 4.85 -13.42
CA GLY A 342 -5.69 6.13 -12.76
C GLY A 342 -5.99 6.10 -11.26
N ILE A 343 -5.38 7.02 -10.50
CA ILE A 343 -5.71 7.28 -9.09
C ILE A 343 -6.47 8.60 -9.02
N SER A 344 -7.68 8.60 -8.47
CA SER A 344 -8.54 9.78 -8.44
C SER A 344 -8.03 10.83 -7.44
N PRO A 345 -8.32 12.14 -7.65
CA PRO A 345 -7.94 13.19 -6.71
C PRO A 345 -8.49 12.98 -5.29
N THR A 346 -9.70 12.41 -5.18
CA THR A 346 -10.31 12.02 -3.89
C THR A 346 -9.46 11.00 -3.15
N GLN A 347 -8.89 10.02 -3.86
CA GLN A 347 -8.04 8.99 -3.27
C GLN A 347 -6.65 9.52 -2.91
N ILE A 348 -6.10 10.45 -3.71
CA ILE A 348 -4.80 11.09 -3.45
C ILE A 348 -4.89 11.98 -2.21
N PHE A 349 -5.87 12.89 -2.18
CA PHE A 349 -5.93 14.00 -1.23
C PHE A 349 -6.93 13.79 -0.08
N GLY A 350 -7.77 12.75 -0.11
CA GLY A 350 -8.73 12.45 0.95
C GLY A 350 -9.96 13.35 0.92
N LEU A 351 -10.44 13.67 -0.28
CA LEU A 351 -11.55 14.60 -0.46
C LEU A 351 -12.89 13.86 -0.37
N ASN A 352 -13.74 14.28 0.55
CA ASN A 352 -15.09 13.75 0.68
C ASN A 352 -16.04 14.37 -0.38
N ARG A 353 -17.28 13.86 -0.45
CA ARG A 353 -18.29 14.31 -1.42
C ARG A 353 -18.56 15.82 -1.32
N GLU A 354 -18.79 16.33 -0.11
CA GLU A 354 -19.12 17.74 0.10
C GLU A 354 -17.99 18.67 -0.36
N THR A 355 -16.75 18.33 -0.02
CA THR A 355 -15.57 19.08 -0.45
C THR A 355 -15.42 19.05 -1.96
N MET A 356 -15.54 17.88 -2.60
CA MET A 356 -15.43 17.75 -4.05
C MET A 356 -16.55 18.51 -4.79
N GLU A 357 -17.80 18.46 -4.32
CA GLU A 357 -18.90 19.19 -4.96
C GLU A 357 -18.64 20.70 -4.94
N LYS A 358 -18.15 21.25 -3.82
CA LYS A 358 -17.77 22.67 -3.72
C LYS A 358 -16.68 23.03 -4.72
N ILE A 359 -15.59 22.25 -4.76
CA ILE A 359 -14.46 22.46 -5.69
C ILE A 359 -14.93 22.37 -7.14
N LEU A 360 -15.69 21.33 -7.50
CA LEU A 360 -16.15 21.10 -8.86
C LEU A 360 -17.13 22.18 -9.35
N ASN A 361 -17.99 22.71 -8.48
CA ASN A 361 -18.83 23.87 -8.79
C ASN A 361 -17.99 25.13 -9.01
N GLY A 362 -16.99 25.38 -8.14
CA GLY A 362 -16.04 26.48 -8.29
C GLY A 362 -15.27 26.40 -9.61
N LEU A 363 -14.75 25.21 -9.94
CA LEU A 363 -14.05 24.94 -11.20
C LEU A 363 -14.95 25.13 -12.42
N THR A 364 -16.21 24.67 -12.36
CA THR A 364 -17.17 24.86 -13.46
C THR A 364 -17.46 26.34 -13.71
N PHE A 365 -17.50 27.15 -12.64
CA PHE A 365 -17.73 28.59 -12.73
C PHE A 365 -16.48 29.35 -13.24
N ASN A 366 -15.30 29.04 -12.69
CA ASN A 366 -14.06 29.75 -12.98
C ASN A 366 -13.40 29.29 -14.30
N TYR A 367 -13.61 28.04 -14.71
CA TYR A 367 -12.99 27.42 -15.88
C TYR A 367 -14.01 26.65 -16.75
N PRO A 368 -15.08 27.31 -17.23
CA PRO A 368 -16.20 26.66 -17.91
C PRO A 368 -15.81 25.97 -19.24
N ASP A 369 -14.69 26.37 -19.84
CA ASP A 369 -14.14 25.78 -21.06
C ASP A 369 -13.30 24.51 -20.79
N LEU A 370 -12.87 24.31 -19.54
CA LEU A 370 -12.02 23.18 -19.14
C LEU A 370 -12.84 22.06 -18.49
N ILE A 371 -13.89 22.39 -17.74
CA ILE A 371 -14.64 21.40 -16.96
C ILE A 371 -16.09 21.85 -16.74
N GLU A 372 -16.97 20.85 -16.62
CA GLU A 372 -18.34 21.04 -16.16
C GLU A 372 -18.74 19.93 -15.20
N ALA A 373 -19.33 20.31 -14.07
CA ALA A 373 -19.94 19.40 -13.13
C ALA A 373 -21.44 19.72 -12.95
N ARG A 374 -22.27 18.68 -12.84
CA ARG A 374 -23.72 18.80 -12.63
C ARG A 374 -24.19 17.87 -11.52
N PHE A 375 -24.71 18.46 -10.44
CA PHE A 375 -25.16 17.75 -9.23
C PHE A 375 -26.69 17.80 -9.00
N THR A 376 -27.48 17.94 -10.07
CA THR A 376 -28.94 18.11 -9.96
C THR A 376 -29.69 16.78 -10.12
N LEU A 377 -30.83 16.64 -9.43
CA LEU A 377 -31.76 15.50 -9.59
C LEU A 377 -31.13 14.10 -9.41
N GLY A 378 -30.11 13.99 -8.55
CA GLY A 378 -29.40 12.72 -8.29
C GLY A 378 -28.32 12.37 -9.33
N LEU A 379 -28.06 13.25 -10.30
CA LEU A 379 -26.89 13.16 -11.16
C LEU A 379 -25.68 13.73 -10.41
N ASP A 380 -24.50 13.20 -10.69
CA ASP A 380 -23.22 13.71 -10.16
C ASP A 380 -22.12 13.64 -11.22
N ASN A 381 -22.48 14.07 -12.44
CA ASN A 381 -21.64 13.99 -13.62
C ASN A 381 -20.55 15.06 -13.63
N ILE A 382 -19.37 14.68 -14.09
CA ILE A 382 -18.21 15.53 -14.31
C ILE A 382 -17.73 15.29 -15.74
N THR A 383 -17.57 16.37 -16.51
CA THR A 383 -17.09 16.33 -17.90
C THR A 383 -15.89 17.24 -18.04
N LEU A 384 -14.75 16.69 -18.46
CA LEU A 384 -13.60 17.46 -18.92
C LEU A 384 -13.86 17.88 -20.36
N LYS A 385 -13.93 19.18 -20.61
CA LYS A 385 -14.41 19.75 -21.88
C LYS A 385 -13.31 19.96 -22.91
N SER A 386 -12.06 20.01 -22.47
CA SER A 386 -10.92 20.28 -23.35
C SER A 386 -10.17 19.00 -23.70
N ASP A 387 -9.67 18.95 -24.93
CA ASP A 387 -8.67 17.98 -25.38
C ASP A 387 -7.26 18.29 -24.84
N LYS A 388 -7.11 19.37 -24.05
CA LYS A 388 -5.88 19.70 -23.32
C LYS A 388 -5.38 18.52 -22.51
N THR A 389 -4.06 18.45 -22.44
CA THR A 389 -3.29 17.55 -21.58
C THR A 389 -3.18 18.11 -20.17
N ALA A 390 -2.90 17.26 -19.18
CA ALA A 390 -2.64 17.68 -17.82
C ALA A 390 -1.47 18.69 -17.76
N ASN A 391 -0.46 18.50 -18.61
CA ASN A 391 0.67 19.42 -18.70
C ASN A 391 0.28 20.80 -19.26
N GLU A 392 -0.65 20.87 -20.23
CA GLU A 392 -1.18 22.17 -20.71
C GLU A 392 -1.99 22.87 -19.62
N ILE A 393 -2.84 22.14 -18.89
CA ILE A 393 -3.59 22.68 -17.74
C ILE A 393 -2.64 23.23 -16.69
N LEU A 394 -1.57 22.51 -16.38
CA LEU A 394 -0.55 22.94 -15.44
C LEU A 394 0.07 24.29 -15.87
N ASN A 395 0.51 24.42 -17.13
CA ASN A 395 1.16 25.63 -17.63
C ASN A 395 0.23 26.84 -17.78
N GLU A 396 -1.08 26.61 -17.86
CA GLU A 396 -2.07 27.68 -17.96
C GLU A 396 -2.47 28.24 -16.59
N LEU A 397 -2.43 27.41 -15.55
CA LEU A 397 -2.97 27.75 -14.23
C LEU A 397 -1.91 28.13 -13.18
N PHE A 398 -0.64 27.85 -13.47
CA PHE A 398 0.52 28.10 -12.61
C PHE A 398 1.66 28.68 -13.45
#